data_AF-A0A7Y5S3U7-F1
#
_entry.id   AF-A0A7Y5S3U7-F1
#
_cell.length_a   1.000
_cell.length_b   1.000
_cell.length_c   1.000
_cell.angle_alpha   90.00
_cell.angle_beta   90.00
_cell.angle_gamma   90.00
#
_symmetry.space_group_name_H-M   'P 1'
#
loop_
_entity.id
_entity.type
_entity.pdbx_description
1 polymer ?
#
loop_
_entity_poly.entity_id
_entity_poly.type
_entity_poly.pdbx_seq_one_letter_code
_entity_poly.pdbx_strand_id
1 'polypeptide(L)'
;MSQTPPVPPMSPPPMSYAIPVQQRSGMAIASMVLGILSLVLCQVFGIVGLILGIVALGRTRRHPHQYGGRGYAIAGIATSSVGLLMMILIVPMMIAILLPSLSRARELAKRAVTTSNLRGVGLGLMQYSQDHSVFPPTLSLLVDGGYITADTLQNASQGDYSDAGDFFYVAYVPGADRVADPSTWIVAYGDPNDHNGEGAAVLYFDGHVNFVRQPQFDQDLQRFLSAYEQRTGVRPTVVPPR
;
A
#
# COMPACT_ATOMS: atom_id res chain seq x y z
N MET A 1 -110.71 31.64 -2.41
CA MET A 1 -109.72 30.55 -2.54
C MET A 1 -109.03 30.71 -3.89
N SER A 2 -107.79 31.18 -3.89
CA SER A 2 -106.93 31.22 -5.09
C SER A 2 -105.52 30.86 -4.64
N GLN A 3 -105.05 29.73 -5.15
CA GLN A 3 -103.92 28.93 -4.67
C GLN A 3 -102.57 29.63 -4.90
N THR A 4 -101.65 29.51 -3.96
CA THR A 4 -100.25 29.89 -4.11
C THR A 4 -99.54 28.93 -5.08
N PRO A 5 -98.70 29.43 -6.00
CA PRO A 5 -98.01 28.58 -6.97
C PRO A 5 -97.01 27.64 -6.27
N PRO A 6 -96.78 26.43 -6.84
CA PRO A 6 -95.89 25.42 -6.27
C PRO A 6 -94.42 25.85 -6.33
N VAL A 7 -93.71 25.67 -5.21
CA VAL A 7 -92.27 25.95 -5.10
C VAL A 7 -91.48 24.88 -5.87
N PRO A 8 -90.54 25.26 -6.76
CA PRO A 8 -89.73 24.31 -7.50
C PRO A 8 -88.78 23.51 -6.60
N PRO A 9 -88.45 22.25 -6.94
CA PRO A 9 -87.58 21.41 -6.14
C PRO A 9 -86.18 22.00 -6.04
N MET A 10 -85.74 22.27 -4.80
CA MET A 10 -84.41 22.79 -4.49
C MET A 10 -83.38 21.68 -4.77
N SER A 11 -82.44 21.93 -5.69
CA SER A 11 -81.36 21.01 -5.99
C SER A 11 -80.45 20.83 -4.76
N PRO A 12 -80.03 19.59 -4.42
CA PRO A 12 -79.11 19.38 -3.31
C PRO A 12 -77.77 20.08 -3.60
N PRO A 13 -77.13 20.67 -2.58
CA PRO A 13 -75.83 21.30 -2.75
C PRO A 13 -74.81 20.26 -3.27
N PRO A 14 -73.87 20.67 -4.15
CA PRO A 14 -72.86 19.75 -4.66
C PRO A 14 -72.06 19.17 -3.48
N MET A 15 -72.11 17.85 -3.31
CA MET A 15 -71.21 17.17 -2.37
C MET A 15 -69.78 17.44 -2.83
N SER A 16 -69.07 18.32 -2.12
CA SER A 16 -67.64 18.50 -2.28
C SER A 16 -66.96 17.21 -1.81
N TYR A 17 -66.70 16.32 -2.76
CA TYR A 17 -65.94 15.09 -2.50
C TYR A 17 -64.53 15.52 -2.11
N ALA A 18 -64.26 15.58 -0.80
CA ALA A 18 -62.94 15.86 -0.28
C ALA A 18 -62.03 14.71 -0.73
N ILE A 19 -61.24 14.95 -1.78
CA ILE A 19 -60.19 14.03 -2.20
C ILE A 19 -59.21 13.98 -1.03
N PRO A 20 -58.99 12.82 -0.38
CA PRO A 20 -57.96 12.73 0.63
C PRO A 20 -56.61 12.99 -0.05
N VAL A 21 -56.04 14.18 0.17
CA VAL A 21 -54.70 14.51 -0.30
C VAL A 21 -53.73 13.66 0.53
N GLN A 22 -53.30 12.54 -0.02
CA GLN A 22 -52.40 11.63 0.65
C GLN A 22 -51.04 12.30 0.84
N GLN A 23 -50.78 12.76 2.06
CA GLN A 23 -49.59 13.53 2.41
C GLN A 23 -48.36 12.63 2.30
N ARG A 24 -47.52 12.90 1.28
CA ARG A 24 -46.30 12.13 1.03
C ARG A 24 -45.32 12.40 2.17
N SER A 25 -44.97 11.36 2.92
CA SER A 25 -43.98 11.43 4.00
C SER A 25 -42.60 11.75 3.41
N GLY A 26 -42.06 12.94 3.70
CA GLY A 26 -40.74 13.37 3.26
C GLY A 26 -39.61 12.41 3.65
N MET A 27 -39.83 11.58 4.69
CA MET A 27 -38.90 10.51 5.09
C MET A 27 -38.75 9.42 4.02
N ALA A 28 -39.80 9.10 3.25
CA ALA A 28 -39.73 8.06 2.22
C ALA A 28 -38.93 8.53 0.99
N ILE A 29 -39.10 9.80 0.61
CA ILE A 29 -38.31 10.42 -0.47
C ILE A 29 -36.85 10.54 -0.03
N ALA A 30 -36.59 10.94 1.23
CA ALA A 30 -35.24 10.97 1.78
C ALA A 30 -34.56 9.60 1.74
N SER A 31 -35.26 8.50 2.09
CA SER A 31 -34.70 7.14 1.96
C SER A 31 -34.40 6.72 0.52
N MET A 32 -35.21 7.17 -0.45
CA MET A 32 -34.97 6.88 -1.87
C MET A 32 -33.76 7.66 -2.39
N VAL A 33 -33.66 8.95 -2.06
CA VAL A 33 -32.55 9.80 -2.49
C VAL A 33 -31.24 9.35 -1.83
N LEU A 34 -31.25 9.01 -0.55
CA LEU A 34 -30.07 8.42 0.12
C LEU A 34 -29.70 7.05 -0.45
N GLY A 35 -30.67 6.23 -0.87
CA GLY A 35 -30.42 4.95 -1.55
C GLY A 35 -29.75 5.14 -2.91
N ILE A 36 -30.18 6.13 -3.70
CA ILE A 36 -29.54 6.48 -4.99
C ILE A 36 -28.15 7.08 -4.77
N LEU A 37 -28.00 8.00 -3.81
CA LEU A 37 -26.71 8.56 -3.41
C LEU A 37 -25.77 7.48 -2.87
N SER A 38 -26.29 6.41 -2.25
CA SER A 38 -25.49 5.25 -1.85
C SER A 38 -24.89 4.50 -3.03
N LEU A 39 -25.49 4.56 -4.23
CA LEU A 39 -24.90 3.92 -5.41
C LEU A 39 -23.71 4.74 -5.96
N VAL A 40 -23.69 6.05 -5.71
CA VAL A 40 -22.68 6.98 -6.26
C VAL A 40 -21.58 7.30 -5.24
N LEU A 41 -21.92 7.43 -3.95
CA LEU A 41 -21.03 7.83 -2.85
C LEU A 41 -20.76 6.72 -1.82
N CYS A 42 -21.20 5.48 -2.14
CA CYS A 42 -20.89 4.14 -1.62
C CYS A 42 -20.55 3.92 -0.12
N GLN A 43 -19.66 4.68 0.51
CA GLN A 43 -19.00 4.24 1.75
C GLN A 43 -19.76 4.46 3.06
N VAL A 44 -20.64 5.47 3.17
CA VAL A 44 -21.29 5.79 4.47
C VAL A 44 -22.82 5.82 4.36
N PHE A 45 -23.37 6.09 3.19
CA PHE A 45 -24.81 6.31 3.01
C PHE A 45 -25.63 5.02 2.87
N GLY A 46 -25.02 3.89 2.52
CA GLY A 46 -25.74 2.62 2.34
C GLY A 46 -26.32 2.07 3.65
N ILE A 47 -25.56 2.15 4.74
CA ILE A 47 -26.02 1.69 6.06
C ILE A 47 -27.13 2.61 6.58
N VAL A 48 -26.94 3.93 6.48
CA VAL A 48 -27.93 4.93 6.91
C VAL A 48 -29.22 4.82 6.09
N GLY A 49 -29.10 4.66 4.76
CA GLY A 49 -30.22 4.44 3.85
C GLY A 49 -31.00 3.17 4.15
N LEU A 50 -30.31 2.06 4.45
CA LEU A 50 -30.94 0.80 4.84
C LEU A 50 -31.70 0.94 6.17
N ILE A 51 -31.10 1.55 7.19
CA ILE A 51 -31.73 1.76 8.51
C ILE A 51 -32.99 2.62 8.37
N LEU A 52 -32.88 3.77 7.68
CA LEU A 52 -34.04 4.66 7.46
C LEU A 52 -35.13 3.98 6.62
N GLY A 53 -34.74 3.18 5.63
CA GLY A 53 -35.67 2.36 4.84
C GLY A 53 -36.45 1.36 5.70
N ILE A 54 -35.77 0.62 6.57
CA ILE A 54 -36.40 -0.36 7.49
C ILE A 54 -37.34 0.34 8.47
N VAL A 55 -36.92 1.47 9.06
CA VAL A 55 -37.76 2.26 9.98
C VAL A 55 -38.99 2.83 9.27
N ALA A 56 -38.83 3.35 8.05
CA ALA A 56 -39.94 3.85 7.24
C ALA A 56 -40.94 2.74 6.87
N LEU A 57 -40.45 1.53 6.57
CA LEU A 57 -41.30 0.38 6.28
C LEU A 57 -42.05 -0.11 7.54
N GLY A 58 -41.40 -0.08 8.70
CA GLY A 58 -42.01 -0.43 9.98
C GLY A 58 -43.14 0.55 10.37
N ARG A 59 -42.93 1.86 10.18
CA ARG A 59 -43.94 2.90 10.45
C ARG A 59 -45.15 2.80 9.51
N THR A 60 -44.91 2.60 8.22
CA THR A 60 -45.99 2.44 7.22
C THR A 60 -46.78 1.14 7.39
N ARG A 61 -46.19 0.07 7.94
CA ARG A 61 -46.91 -1.16 8.30
C ARG A 61 -47.84 -1.00 9.51
N ARG A 62 -47.49 -0.15 10.49
CA ARG A 62 -48.26 0.02 11.74
C ARG A 62 -49.42 1.02 11.62
N HIS A 63 -49.29 2.06 10.80
CA HIS A 63 -50.31 3.11 10.64
C HIS A 63 -50.61 3.42 9.15
N PRO A 64 -51.33 2.54 8.43
CA PRO A 64 -51.52 2.65 6.97
C PRO A 64 -52.33 3.89 6.52
N HIS A 65 -53.24 4.40 7.35
CA HIS A 65 -54.07 5.56 7.00
C HIS A 65 -53.37 6.93 7.17
N GLN A 66 -52.23 6.99 7.87
CA GLN A 66 -51.49 8.25 8.14
C GLN A 66 -50.19 8.38 7.35
N TYR A 67 -49.60 7.27 6.88
CA TYR A 67 -48.31 7.27 6.20
C TYR A 67 -48.40 6.57 4.84
N GLY A 68 -48.41 7.35 3.74
CA GLY A 68 -48.24 6.83 2.39
C GLY A 68 -46.76 6.56 2.05
N GLY A 69 -46.50 5.82 0.96
CA GLY A 69 -45.14 5.67 0.41
C GLY A 69 -44.43 4.34 0.66
N ARG A 70 -45.17 3.26 0.93
CA ARG A 70 -44.62 1.90 1.10
C ARG A 70 -43.71 1.46 -0.06
N GLY A 71 -44.08 1.80 -1.30
CA GLY A 71 -43.26 1.51 -2.49
C GLY A 71 -41.91 2.23 -2.46
N TYR A 72 -41.86 3.49 -2.01
CA TYR A 72 -40.63 4.26 -1.89
C TYR A 72 -39.71 3.72 -0.78
N ALA A 73 -40.28 3.26 0.35
CA ALA A 73 -39.50 2.62 1.41
C ALA A 73 -38.88 1.27 0.94
N ILE A 74 -39.64 0.46 0.20
CA ILE A 74 -39.14 -0.80 -0.38
C ILE A 74 -38.04 -0.51 -1.42
N ALA A 75 -38.23 0.51 -2.27
CA ALA A 75 -37.22 0.92 -3.25
C ALA A 75 -35.93 1.41 -2.57
N GLY A 76 -36.03 2.17 -1.47
CA GLY A 76 -34.88 2.61 -0.68
C GLY A 76 -34.12 1.43 -0.03
N ILE A 77 -34.82 0.45 0.52
CA ILE A 77 -34.20 -0.77 1.05
C ILE A 77 -33.51 -1.56 -0.07
N ALA A 78 -34.19 -1.78 -1.21
CA ALA A 78 -33.63 -2.54 -2.32
C ALA A 78 -32.37 -1.89 -2.91
N THR A 79 -32.41 -0.57 -3.17
CA THR A 79 -31.26 0.19 -3.68
C THR A 79 -30.10 0.20 -2.70
N SER A 80 -30.37 0.35 -1.40
CA SER A 80 -29.32 0.30 -0.36
C SER A 80 -28.70 -1.09 -0.23
N SER A 81 -29.48 -2.16 -0.28
CA SER A 81 -28.99 -3.54 -0.24
C SER A 81 -28.13 -3.88 -1.46
N VAL A 82 -28.54 -3.46 -2.66
CA VAL A 82 -27.76 -3.67 -3.89
C VAL A 82 -26.43 -2.91 -3.82
N GLY A 83 -26.45 -1.64 -3.38
CA GLY A 83 -25.22 -0.87 -3.19
C GLY A 83 -24.26 -1.51 -2.19
N LEU A 84 -24.78 -1.99 -1.05
CA LEU A 84 -23.97 -2.69 -0.05
C LEU A 84 -23.39 -4.01 -0.58
N LEU A 85 -24.18 -4.80 -1.31
CA LEU A 85 -23.70 -6.03 -1.94
C LEU A 85 -22.59 -5.73 -2.95
N MET A 86 -22.77 -4.72 -3.80
CA MET A 86 -21.73 -4.32 -4.75
C MET A 86 -20.43 -3.89 -4.05
N MET A 87 -20.51 -3.18 -2.92
CA MET A 87 -19.33 -2.78 -2.14
C MET A 87 -18.56 -4.00 -1.63
N ILE A 88 -19.26 -4.97 -1.03
CA ILE A 88 -18.66 -6.20 -0.49
C ILE A 88 -18.04 -7.05 -1.60
N LEU A 89 -18.52 -6.96 -2.84
CA LEU A 89 -17.95 -7.69 -3.98
C LEU A 89 -16.77 -6.95 -4.62
N ILE A 90 -16.86 -5.64 -4.84
CA ILE A 90 -15.87 -4.89 -5.64
C ILE A 90 -14.64 -4.47 -4.84
N VAL A 91 -14.79 -4.06 -3.58
CA VAL A 91 -13.68 -3.60 -2.74
C VAL A 91 -12.61 -4.67 -2.51
N PRO A 92 -12.94 -5.91 -2.08
CA PRO A 92 -11.92 -6.93 -1.93
C PRO A 92 -11.28 -7.31 -3.27
N MET A 93 -12.00 -7.23 -4.39
CA MET A 93 -11.43 -7.46 -5.72
C MET A 93 -10.38 -6.39 -6.07
N MET A 94 -10.66 -5.11 -5.80
CA MET A 94 -9.68 -4.03 -5.98
C MET A 94 -8.46 -4.20 -5.07
N ILE A 95 -8.67 -4.51 -3.78
CA ILE A 95 -7.59 -4.75 -2.83
C ILE A 95 -6.75 -5.97 -3.24
N ALA A 96 -7.38 -7.04 -3.74
CA ALA A 96 -6.67 -8.24 -4.20
C ALA A 96 -5.71 -7.95 -5.36
N ILE A 97 -6.02 -6.98 -6.22
CA ILE A 97 -5.12 -6.54 -7.30
C ILE A 97 -4.05 -5.56 -6.75
N LEU A 98 -4.41 -4.71 -5.80
CA LEU A 98 -3.53 -3.67 -5.27
C LEU A 98 -2.45 -4.22 -4.33
N LEU A 99 -2.78 -5.14 -3.42
CA LEU A 99 -1.84 -5.72 -2.46
C LEU A 99 -0.58 -6.34 -3.09
N PRO A 100 -0.66 -7.21 -4.12
CA PRO A 100 0.53 -7.77 -4.76
C PRO A 100 1.33 -6.72 -5.53
N SER A 101 0.68 -5.67 -6.05
CA SER A 101 1.39 -4.56 -6.69
C SER A 101 2.18 -3.76 -5.66
N LEU A 102 1.58 -3.47 -4.51
CA LEU A 102 2.22 -2.72 -3.43
C LEU A 102 3.38 -3.49 -2.80
N SER A 103 3.25 -4.82 -2.61
CA SER A 103 4.35 -5.63 -2.07
C SER A 103 5.57 -5.63 -3.00
N ARG A 104 5.35 -5.78 -4.31
CA ARG A 104 6.43 -5.68 -5.33
C ARG A 104 7.04 -4.28 -5.37
N ALA A 105 6.23 -3.23 -5.32
CA ALA A 105 6.72 -1.86 -5.32
C ALA A 105 7.60 -1.56 -4.09
N ARG A 106 7.17 -2.02 -2.91
CA ARG A 106 7.95 -1.89 -1.67
C ARG A 106 9.28 -2.63 -1.77
N GLU A 107 9.29 -3.83 -2.33
CA GLU A 107 10.51 -4.63 -2.50
C GLU A 107 11.50 -3.97 -3.47
N LEU A 108 11.03 -3.43 -4.60
CA LEU A 108 11.85 -2.66 -5.52
C LEU A 108 12.42 -1.39 -4.87
N ALA A 109 11.61 -0.70 -4.05
CA ALA A 109 12.08 0.46 -3.30
C ALA A 109 13.18 0.10 -2.30
N LYS A 110 13.03 -1.01 -1.56
CA LYS A 110 14.07 -1.53 -0.67
C LYS A 110 15.38 -1.75 -1.43
N ARG A 111 15.35 -2.48 -2.55
CA ARG A 111 16.54 -2.73 -3.39
C ARG A 111 17.18 -1.45 -3.89
N ALA A 112 16.39 -0.47 -4.30
CA ALA A 112 16.89 0.82 -4.76
C ALA A 112 17.65 1.57 -3.65
N VAL A 113 17.13 1.55 -2.43
CA VAL A 113 17.80 2.17 -1.28
C VAL A 113 19.08 1.41 -0.91
N THR A 114 19.05 0.07 -0.81
CA THR A 114 20.25 -0.75 -0.57
C THR A 114 21.34 -0.48 -1.60
N THR A 115 20.95 -0.36 -2.88
CA THR A 115 21.87 -0.04 -3.98
C THR A 115 22.47 1.35 -3.81
N SER A 116 21.67 2.34 -3.40
CA SER A 116 22.14 3.71 -3.14
C SER A 116 23.12 3.75 -1.97
N ASN A 117 22.80 3.03 -0.89
CA ASN A 117 23.62 2.94 0.31
C ASN A 117 24.97 2.29 0.00
N LEU A 118 24.99 1.17 -0.74
CA LEU A 118 26.23 0.55 -1.21
C LEU A 118 27.07 1.46 -2.12
N ARG A 119 26.45 2.28 -2.98
CA ARG A 119 27.18 3.30 -3.74
C ARG A 119 27.80 4.34 -2.82
N GLY A 120 27.08 4.77 -1.79
CA GLY A 120 27.61 5.64 -0.74
C GLY A 120 28.82 5.04 -0.03
N VAL A 121 28.76 3.75 0.32
CA VAL A 121 29.90 3.00 0.87
C VAL A 121 31.08 2.98 -0.11
N GLY A 122 30.85 2.70 -1.39
CA GLY A 122 31.89 2.70 -2.41
C GLY A 122 32.61 4.05 -2.53
N LEU A 123 31.85 5.15 -2.51
CA LEU A 123 32.42 6.51 -2.50
C LEU A 123 33.23 6.77 -1.23
N GLY A 124 32.72 6.39 -0.07
CA GLY A 124 33.44 6.52 1.21
C GLY A 124 34.75 5.73 1.24
N LEU A 125 34.74 4.51 0.71
CA LEU A 125 35.93 3.67 0.57
C LEU A 125 36.98 4.32 -0.33
N MET A 126 36.57 4.88 -1.47
CA MET A 126 37.47 5.57 -2.38
C MET A 126 38.07 6.83 -1.74
N GLN A 127 37.26 7.61 -1.02
CA GLN A 127 37.74 8.81 -0.33
C GLN A 127 38.71 8.46 0.82
N TYR A 128 38.38 7.45 1.64
CA TYR A 128 39.28 6.96 2.68
C TYR A 128 40.61 6.48 2.10
N SER A 129 40.57 5.75 0.99
CA SER A 129 41.75 5.24 0.29
C SER A 129 42.61 6.36 -0.30
N GLN A 130 42.00 7.44 -0.79
CA GLN A 130 42.75 8.64 -1.22
C GLN A 130 43.51 9.30 -0.06
N ASP A 131 42.89 9.37 1.12
CA ASP A 131 43.49 10.02 2.29
C ASP A 131 44.56 9.15 2.96
N HIS A 132 44.37 7.83 3.00
CA HIS A 132 45.21 6.90 3.77
C HIS A 132 46.08 5.97 2.92
N SER A 133 45.93 5.99 1.59
CA SER A 133 46.58 5.06 0.63
C SER A 133 46.32 3.57 0.92
N VAL A 134 45.31 3.27 1.74
CA VAL A 134 44.88 1.91 2.11
C VAL A 134 43.37 1.89 2.26
N PHE A 135 42.75 0.74 2.02
CA PHE A 135 41.34 0.54 2.36
C PHE A 135 41.16 0.32 3.87
N PRO A 136 40.02 0.73 4.45
CA PRO A 136 39.78 0.56 5.87
C PRO A 136 39.57 -0.93 6.21
N PRO A 137 40.02 -1.41 7.37
CA PRO A 137 39.81 -2.80 7.78
C PRO A 137 38.35 -3.13 8.09
N THR A 138 37.51 -2.15 8.43
CA THR A 138 36.07 -2.31 8.69
C THR A 138 35.28 -1.12 8.14
N LEU A 139 34.02 -1.34 7.77
CA LEU A 139 33.14 -0.27 7.29
C LEU A 139 32.80 0.76 8.37
N SER A 140 32.82 0.38 9.65
CA SER A 140 32.57 1.30 10.77
C SER A 140 33.53 2.49 10.79
N LEU A 141 34.78 2.29 10.34
CA LEU A 141 35.78 3.38 10.27
C LEU A 141 35.42 4.46 9.26
N LEU A 142 34.60 4.16 8.26
CA LEU A 142 34.10 5.16 7.33
C LEU A 142 33.10 6.09 8.03
N VAL A 143 32.31 5.57 8.96
CA VAL A 143 31.38 6.37 9.78
C VAL A 143 32.17 7.18 10.81
N ASP A 144 33.08 6.53 11.54
CA ASP A 144 33.91 7.17 12.57
C ASP A 144 34.78 8.29 11.98
N GLY A 145 35.29 8.09 10.75
CA GLY A 145 36.07 9.06 9.99
C GLY A 145 35.23 10.14 9.27
N GLY A 146 33.90 10.06 9.33
CA GLY A 146 33.00 11.03 8.69
C GLY A 146 32.94 10.96 7.16
N TYR A 147 33.38 9.84 6.56
CA TYR A 147 33.32 9.60 5.12
C TYR A 147 31.90 9.25 4.64
N ILE A 148 31.12 8.58 5.48
CA ILE A 148 29.71 8.24 5.25
C ILE A 148 28.91 8.46 6.53
N THR A 149 27.59 8.54 6.41
CA THR A 149 26.69 8.57 7.57
C THR A 149 26.40 7.16 8.07
N ALA A 150 26.03 7.01 9.35
CA ALA A 150 25.58 5.74 9.91
C ALA A 150 24.40 5.14 9.11
N ASP A 151 23.49 5.99 8.63
CA ASP A 151 22.35 5.58 7.78
C ASP A 151 22.77 4.94 6.45
N THR A 152 23.97 5.25 5.95
CA THR A 152 24.51 4.67 4.72
C THR A 152 24.92 3.20 4.93
N LEU A 153 25.23 2.79 6.16
CA LEU A 153 25.52 1.39 6.45
C LEU A 153 24.27 0.54 6.75
N GLN A 154 23.10 1.16 6.85
CA GLN A 154 21.85 0.46 7.10
C GLN A 154 21.27 -0.09 5.80
N ASN A 155 20.68 -1.29 5.85
CA ASN A 155 19.94 -1.85 4.73
C ASN A 155 18.44 -1.50 4.85
N ALA A 156 17.80 -1.14 3.74
CA ALA A 156 16.38 -0.79 3.71
C ALA A 156 15.42 -1.97 4.01
N SER A 157 15.95 -3.17 4.03
CA SER A 157 15.27 -4.42 4.38
C SER A 157 14.93 -4.49 5.87
N GLN A 158 15.88 -4.10 6.73
CA GLN A 158 15.83 -4.22 8.17
C GLN A 158 15.35 -2.88 8.72
N GLY A 159 14.06 -2.80 9.05
CA GLY A 159 13.49 -1.62 9.73
C GLY A 159 13.95 -1.47 11.18
N ASP A 160 15.09 -2.08 11.52
CA ASP A 160 15.69 -2.08 12.84
C ASP A 160 16.96 -1.26 12.73
N TYR A 161 16.95 -0.09 13.38
CA TYR A 161 18.09 0.82 13.45
C TYR A 161 19.14 0.18 14.35
N SER A 162 19.87 -0.80 13.84
CA SER A 162 20.97 -1.41 14.56
C SER A 162 22.22 -0.54 14.35
N ASP A 163 23.00 -0.32 15.42
CA ASP A 163 24.32 0.34 15.37
C ASP A 163 25.36 -0.50 14.57
N ALA A 164 24.90 -1.64 14.05
CA ALA A 164 25.63 -2.73 13.45
C ALA A 164 25.39 -2.79 11.94
N GLY A 165 25.90 -1.81 11.19
CA GLY A 165 25.63 -1.68 9.75
C GLY A 165 25.57 -3.00 8.98
N ASP A 166 24.49 -3.22 8.22
CA ASP A 166 23.98 -4.52 7.75
C ASP A 166 24.74 -5.13 6.54
N PHE A 167 25.84 -4.51 6.11
CA PHE A 167 26.61 -4.95 4.95
C PHE A 167 27.76 -5.87 5.33
N PHE A 168 27.91 -6.97 4.59
CA PHE A 168 29.10 -7.80 4.65
C PHE A 168 30.23 -7.13 3.88
N TYR A 169 31.38 -7.00 4.52
CA TYR A 169 32.56 -6.35 3.93
C TYR A 169 33.67 -7.37 3.70
N VAL A 170 34.19 -7.40 2.48
CA VAL A 170 35.39 -8.17 2.18
C VAL A 170 36.59 -7.27 2.49
N ALA A 171 37.18 -7.47 3.66
CA ALA A 171 38.33 -6.69 4.08
C ALA A 171 39.50 -6.87 3.11
N TYR A 172 39.98 -5.76 2.56
CA TYR A 172 41.06 -5.75 1.57
C TYR A 172 42.43 -5.99 2.23
N VAL A 173 43.24 -6.88 1.64
CA VAL A 173 44.61 -7.18 2.10
C VAL A 173 45.62 -6.48 1.18
N PRO A 174 46.65 -5.80 1.71
CA PRO A 174 47.69 -5.14 0.90
C PRO A 174 48.32 -6.08 -0.13
N GLY A 175 48.46 -5.64 -1.39
CA GLY A 175 48.98 -6.43 -2.51
C GLY A 175 47.94 -6.87 -3.55
N ALA A 176 46.66 -6.56 -3.31
CA ALA A 176 45.56 -6.81 -4.25
C ALA A 176 45.42 -5.73 -5.34
N ASP A 177 46.30 -4.74 -5.38
CA ASP A 177 46.45 -3.69 -6.41
C ASP A 177 46.91 -4.26 -7.77
N ARG A 178 47.42 -5.51 -7.77
CA ARG A 178 47.93 -6.21 -8.95
C ARG A 178 46.91 -7.08 -9.67
N VAL A 179 45.65 -6.89 -9.34
CA VAL A 179 44.60 -7.79 -9.78
C VAL A 179 44.02 -7.33 -11.12
N ALA A 180 44.07 -8.24 -12.08
CA ALA A 180 43.37 -8.09 -13.35
C ALA A 180 41.84 -8.20 -13.19
N ASP A 181 41.16 -7.17 -13.69
CA ASP A 181 39.71 -6.89 -13.85
C ASP A 181 38.92 -6.41 -12.61
N PRO A 182 38.99 -5.09 -12.29
CA PRO A 182 38.28 -4.43 -11.19
C PRO A 182 36.77 -4.69 -11.14
N SER A 183 36.15 -4.94 -12.30
CA SER A 183 34.70 -5.10 -12.43
C SER A 183 34.15 -6.40 -11.83
N THR A 184 35.03 -7.37 -11.53
CA THR A 184 34.63 -8.69 -11.00
C THR A 184 34.86 -8.84 -9.49
N TRP A 185 35.43 -7.81 -8.86
CA TRP A 185 35.92 -7.88 -7.50
C TRP A 185 34.90 -7.37 -6.51
N ILE A 186 34.39 -8.27 -5.66
CA ILE A 186 33.38 -7.96 -4.66
C ILE A 186 34.05 -7.28 -3.46
N VAL A 187 33.53 -6.11 -3.09
CA VAL A 187 34.03 -5.30 -1.97
C VAL A 187 33.08 -5.36 -0.79
N ALA A 188 31.79 -5.17 -1.06
CA ALA A 188 30.75 -5.29 -0.03
C ALA A 188 29.48 -5.84 -0.66
N TYR A 189 28.62 -6.46 0.14
CA TYR A 189 27.31 -6.92 -0.31
C TYR A 189 26.29 -6.88 0.83
N GLY A 190 25.01 -6.69 0.50
CA GLY A 190 23.91 -6.78 1.47
C GLY A 190 23.56 -8.22 1.82
N ASP A 191 22.86 -8.44 2.94
CA ASP A 191 22.42 -9.79 3.32
C ASP A 191 21.57 -10.44 2.21
N PRO A 192 21.95 -11.61 1.68
CA PRO A 192 21.16 -12.32 0.67
C PRO A 192 19.73 -12.69 1.11
N ASN A 193 19.47 -12.76 2.43
CA ASN A 193 18.18 -13.15 2.98
C ASN A 193 17.15 -12.01 2.96
N ASP A 194 17.60 -10.76 2.88
CA ASP A 194 16.79 -9.56 3.05
C ASP A 194 15.74 -9.31 1.95
N HIS A 195 15.96 -9.88 0.78
CA HIS A 195 15.12 -9.74 -0.40
C HIS A 195 14.30 -11.00 -0.69
N ASN A 196 13.71 -11.58 0.35
CA ASN A 196 13.02 -12.89 0.31
C ASN A 196 13.93 -14.03 -0.21
N GLY A 197 15.24 -13.94 0.03
CA GLY A 197 16.22 -14.88 -0.52
C GLY A 197 16.41 -14.80 -2.04
N GLU A 198 15.88 -13.77 -2.72
CA GLU A 198 16.03 -13.64 -4.17
C GLU A 198 17.48 -13.34 -4.59
N GLY A 199 18.29 -12.75 -3.72
CA GLY A 199 19.64 -12.30 -4.04
C GLY A 199 20.14 -11.18 -3.14
N ALA A 200 21.33 -10.68 -3.47
CA ALA A 200 22.00 -9.60 -2.76
C ALA A 200 22.39 -8.48 -3.71
N ALA A 201 22.36 -7.24 -3.23
CA ALA A 201 23.05 -6.14 -3.88
C ALA A 201 24.55 -6.25 -3.59
N VAL A 202 25.37 -6.19 -4.63
CA VAL A 202 26.82 -6.42 -4.57
C VAL A 202 27.52 -5.16 -5.09
N LEU A 203 28.41 -4.61 -4.27
CA LEU A 203 29.33 -3.54 -4.62
C LEU A 203 30.63 -4.14 -5.16
N TYR A 204 31.01 -3.70 -6.34
CA TYR A 204 32.26 -4.09 -7.00
C TYR A 204 33.33 -3.00 -6.82
N PHE A 205 34.58 -3.38 -7.04
CA PHE A 205 35.75 -2.54 -6.78
C PHE A 205 35.82 -1.28 -7.66
N ASP A 206 35.27 -1.33 -8.87
CA ASP A 206 35.10 -0.16 -9.75
C ASP A 206 33.95 0.78 -9.31
N GLY A 207 33.26 0.46 -8.21
CA GLY A 207 32.21 1.27 -7.61
C GLY A 207 30.80 1.03 -8.17
N HIS A 208 30.64 0.16 -9.17
CA HIS A 208 29.30 -0.20 -9.61
C HIS A 208 28.63 -1.14 -8.62
N VAL A 209 27.31 -1.05 -8.53
CA VAL A 209 26.48 -1.93 -7.69
C VAL A 209 25.50 -2.66 -8.57
N ASN A 210 25.44 -3.98 -8.45
CA ASN A 210 24.51 -4.81 -9.18
C ASN A 210 23.76 -5.75 -8.24
N PHE A 211 22.50 -6.05 -8.57
CA PHE A 211 21.72 -7.03 -7.83
C PHE A 211 21.92 -8.41 -8.46
N VAL A 212 22.58 -9.31 -7.73
CA VAL A 212 22.86 -10.67 -8.20
C VAL A 212 21.87 -11.63 -7.54
N ARG A 213 21.17 -12.41 -8.38
CA ARG A 213 20.17 -13.38 -7.88
C ARG A 213 20.82 -14.62 -7.28
N GLN A 214 20.20 -15.21 -6.28
CA GLN A 214 20.48 -16.58 -5.83
C GLN A 214 20.12 -17.59 -6.96
N PRO A 215 20.91 -18.64 -7.26
CA PRO A 215 22.15 -19.10 -6.61
C PRO A 215 23.43 -18.52 -7.21
N GLN A 216 23.32 -17.64 -8.22
CA GLN A 216 24.47 -17.10 -8.92
C GLN A 216 25.38 -16.29 -7.98
N PHE A 217 24.79 -15.57 -7.02
CA PHE A 217 25.53 -14.85 -5.98
C PHE A 217 26.50 -15.78 -5.23
N ASP A 218 26.05 -16.95 -4.78
CA ASP A 218 26.90 -17.89 -4.03
C ASP A 218 28.06 -18.41 -4.88
N GLN A 219 27.79 -18.69 -6.17
CA GLN A 219 28.81 -19.14 -7.11
C GLN A 219 29.85 -18.05 -7.37
N ASP A 220 29.39 -16.81 -7.60
CA ASP A 220 30.26 -15.66 -7.86
C ASP A 220 31.10 -15.31 -6.63
N LEU A 221 30.51 -15.36 -5.43
CA LEU A 221 31.22 -15.16 -4.17
C LEU A 221 32.29 -16.23 -3.96
N GLN A 222 31.96 -17.51 -4.12
CA GLN A 222 32.94 -18.60 -3.97
C GLN A 222 34.06 -18.51 -5.01
N ARG A 223 33.73 -18.16 -6.26
CA ARG A 223 34.69 -17.95 -7.34
C ARG A 223 35.62 -16.78 -7.02
N PHE A 224 35.08 -15.68 -6.51
CA PHE A 224 35.86 -14.53 -6.08
C PHE A 224 36.80 -14.89 -4.92
N LEU A 225 36.28 -15.51 -3.86
CA LEU A 225 37.07 -15.89 -2.68
C LEU A 225 38.22 -16.84 -3.04
N SER A 226 37.95 -17.85 -3.88
CA SER A 226 38.97 -18.81 -4.34
C SER A 226 40.00 -18.17 -5.29
N ALA A 227 39.57 -17.30 -6.21
CA ALA A 227 40.48 -16.58 -7.10
C ALA A 227 41.37 -15.60 -6.33
N TYR A 228 40.83 -14.94 -5.31
CA TYR A 228 41.57 -14.05 -4.42
C TYR A 228 42.65 -14.83 -3.64
N GLU A 229 42.27 -15.96 -3.05
CA GLU A 229 43.16 -16.82 -2.26
C GLU A 229 44.29 -17.39 -3.13
N GLN A 230 43.99 -17.83 -4.35
CA GLN A 230 45.02 -18.31 -5.30
C GLN A 230 46.03 -17.22 -5.70
N ARG A 231 45.60 -15.95 -5.79
CA ARG A 231 46.47 -14.84 -6.23
C ARG A 231 47.31 -14.25 -5.10
N THR A 232 46.72 -14.11 -3.91
CA THR A 232 47.38 -13.45 -2.77
C THR A 232 47.99 -14.43 -1.77
N GLY A 233 47.63 -15.72 -1.86
CA GLY A 233 47.99 -16.74 -0.87
C GLY A 233 47.24 -16.58 0.46
N VAL A 234 46.29 -15.63 0.55
CA VAL A 234 45.54 -15.32 1.77
C VAL A 234 44.05 -15.31 1.43
N ARG A 235 43.25 -16.04 2.20
CA ARG A 235 41.80 -15.99 2.06
C ARG A 235 41.28 -14.67 2.64
N PRO A 236 40.51 -13.87 1.89
CA PRO A 236 40.02 -12.60 2.39
C PRO A 236 38.99 -12.86 3.50
N THR A 237 39.01 -11.99 4.52
CA THR A 237 38.08 -12.13 5.64
C THR A 237 36.79 -11.40 5.30
N VAL A 238 35.67 -12.14 5.31
CA VAL A 238 34.34 -11.55 5.25
C VAL A 238 33.98 -11.09 6.65
N VAL A 239 33.98 -9.77 6.86
CA VAL A 239 33.61 -9.15 8.11
C VAL A 239 32.08 -9.04 8.14
N PRO A 240 31.41 -9.67 9.12
CA PRO A 240 29.97 -9.54 9.26
C PRO A 240 29.58 -8.13 9.72
N PRO A 241 28.31 -7.73 9.50
CA PRO A 241 27.73 -6.56 10.15
C PRO A 241 27.89 -6.65 11.68
N ARG A 242 28.14 -5.52 12.36
CA ARG A 242 28.80 -5.50 13.68
C ARG A 242 27.96 -5.06 14.86
#